data_AF-A0A813IEP6-F1
#
_entry.id   AF-A0A813IEP6-F1
#
_cell.length_a   1.000
_cell.length_b   1.000
_cell.length_c   1.000
_cell.angle_alpha   90.00
_cell.angle_beta   90.00
_cell.angle_gamma   90.00
#
_symmetry.space_group_name_H-M   'P 1'
#
loop_
_entity.id
_entity.type
_entity.pdbx_description
1 polymer ?
#
loop_
_entity_poly.entity_id
_entity_poly.type
_entity_poly.pdbx_seq_one_letter_code
_entity_poly.pdbx_strand_id
1 'polypeptide(L)'
;LGGLSQGAALAIDVMLHAPEHIASIAGCFCLRGMMQGETHVDLPQKQVAHRSKSCPIFVYHGKSDVTVPWKLAWKSYEWLAENGFQVDYCFEKDISHASDSLQEYQRVGQFIAGLA
;
A
#
# COMPACT_ATOMS: atom_id res chain seq x y z
N LEU A 1 -8.03 -0.93 4.94
CA LEU A 1 -6.87 -0.62 5.81
C LEU A 1 -6.06 0.48 5.14
N GLY A 2 -5.22 1.19 5.89
CA GLY A 2 -4.25 2.06 5.27
C GLY A 2 -3.54 2.95 6.29
N GLY A 3 -2.47 3.61 5.84
CA GLY A 3 -1.69 4.46 6.71
C GLY A 3 -0.57 5.19 5.99
N LEU A 4 0.08 6.05 6.76
CA LEU A 4 1.22 6.87 6.36
C LEU A 4 2.51 6.30 6.94
N SER A 5 3.60 6.29 6.16
CA SER A 5 4.93 5.88 6.63
C SER A 5 4.92 4.48 7.22
N GLN A 6 5.28 4.30 8.49
CA GLN A 6 5.20 3.01 9.19
C GLN A 6 3.76 2.45 9.24
N GLY A 7 2.74 3.31 9.30
CA GLY A 7 1.34 2.86 9.24
C GLY A 7 0.99 2.22 7.90
N ALA A 8 1.64 2.65 6.81
CA ALA A 8 1.50 2.05 5.49
C ALA A 8 2.14 0.65 5.46
N ALA A 9 3.33 0.52 6.06
CA ALA A 9 4.03 -0.76 6.19
C ALA A 9 3.18 -1.78 6.97
N LEU A 10 2.67 -1.37 8.12
CA LEU A 10 1.80 -2.20 8.96
C LEU A 10 0.49 -2.55 8.26
N ALA A 11 -0.10 -1.62 7.50
CA ALA A 11 -1.33 -1.90 6.76
C ALA A 11 -1.11 -2.99 5.69
N ILE A 12 0.03 -2.98 4.99
CA ILE A 12 0.39 -4.03 4.03
C ILE A 12 0.63 -5.35 4.76
N ASP A 13 1.39 -5.33 5.85
CA ASP A 13 1.70 -6.52 6.64
C ASP A 13 0.42 -7.22 7.13
N VAL A 14 -0.49 -6.46 7.75
CA VAL A 14 -1.78 -6.98 8.21
C VAL A 14 -2.63 -7.46 7.04
N MET A 15 -2.64 -6.75 5.90
CA MET A 15 -3.42 -7.16 4.73
C MET A 15 -2.98 -8.51 4.17
N LEU A 16 -1.68 -8.78 4.16
CA LEU A 16 -1.10 -10.04 3.70
C LEU A 16 -1.24 -11.18 4.72
N HIS A 17 -1.13 -10.87 6.03
CA HIS A 17 -1.13 -11.88 7.09
C HIS A 17 -2.48 -12.08 7.79
N ALA A 18 -3.49 -11.26 7.48
CA ALA A 18 -4.78 -11.34 8.13
C ALA A 18 -5.35 -12.78 8.05
N PRO A 19 -5.81 -13.33 9.19
CA PRO A 19 -6.32 -14.69 9.24
C PRO A 19 -7.60 -14.83 8.41
N GLU A 20 -7.90 -16.06 8.00
CA GLU A 20 -9.00 -16.39 7.08
C GLU A 20 -10.38 -15.90 7.55
N HIS A 21 -10.61 -15.84 8.87
CA HIS A 21 -11.87 -15.35 9.44
C HIS A 21 -12.10 -13.85 9.19
N ILE A 22 -11.06 -13.07 8.91
CA ILE A 22 -11.19 -11.72 8.38
C ILE A 22 -11.45 -11.87 6.88
N ALA A 23 -12.65 -12.30 6.50
CA ALA A 23 -12.93 -12.76 5.14
C ALA A 23 -12.69 -11.66 4.07
N SER A 24 -12.97 -10.40 4.38
CA SER A 24 -12.81 -9.29 3.41
C SER A 24 -12.09 -8.08 4.00
N ILE A 25 -11.00 -7.70 3.33
CA ILE A 25 -10.41 -6.36 3.40
C ILE A 25 -10.79 -5.70 2.10
N ALA A 26 -11.68 -4.70 2.16
CA ALA A 26 -12.24 -4.05 0.96
C ALA A 26 -11.18 -3.32 0.13
N GLY A 27 -10.07 -2.91 0.75
CA GLY A 27 -8.96 -2.27 0.08
C GLY A 27 -7.85 -1.88 1.05
N CYS A 28 -6.67 -1.59 0.50
CA CYS A 28 -5.52 -1.11 1.25
C CYS A 28 -4.97 0.17 0.61
N PHE A 29 -4.67 1.21 1.39
CA PHE A 29 -3.92 2.35 0.86
C PHE A 29 -2.59 2.55 1.60
N CYS A 30 -1.53 2.87 0.85
CA CYS A 30 -0.17 3.04 1.34
C CYS A 30 0.34 4.44 0.99
N LEU A 31 0.51 5.30 1.99
CA LEU A 31 0.96 6.68 1.80
C LEU A 31 2.41 6.80 2.29
N ARG A 32 3.33 7.20 1.41
CA ARG A 32 4.75 7.44 1.72
C ARG A 32 5.39 6.34 2.59
N GLY A 33 5.09 5.08 2.29
CA GLY A 33 5.58 3.92 3.04
C GLY A 33 6.09 2.81 2.12
N MET A 34 6.61 1.75 2.72
CA MET A 34 7.16 0.58 2.01
C MET A 34 6.91 -0.68 2.84
N MET A 35 7.03 -1.86 2.23
CA MET A 35 6.97 -3.12 2.96
C MET A 35 8.17 -3.26 3.91
N GLN A 36 7.93 -3.90 5.05
CA GLN A 36 9.01 -4.33 5.94
C GLN A 36 9.66 -5.60 5.37
N GLY A 37 10.94 -5.83 5.70
CA GLY A 37 11.59 -7.08 5.32
C GLY A 37 10.91 -8.29 5.96
N GLU A 38 10.45 -8.09 7.20
CA GLU A 38 9.70 -9.03 8.03
C GLU A 38 8.36 -9.43 7.39
N THR A 39 7.76 -8.56 6.57
CA THR A 39 6.51 -8.86 5.86
C THR A 39 6.66 -10.04 4.88
N HIS A 40 7.88 -10.41 4.49
CA HIS A 40 8.10 -11.59 3.64
C HIS A 40 8.23 -12.90 4.42
N VAL A 41 8.34 -12.86 5.74
CA VAL A 41 8.51 -14.04 6.59
C VAL A 41 7.17 -14.73 6.77
N ASP A 42 7.14 -16.05 6.56
CA ASP A 42 5.94 -16.89 6.76
C ASP A 42 4.68 -16.44 6.00
N LEU A 43 4.86 -15.83 4.83
CA LEU A 43 3.77 -15.33 4.00
C LEU A 43 2.72 -16.43 3.69
N PRO A 44 1.45 -16.23 4.09
CA PRO A 44 0.41 -17.22 3.91
C PRO A 44 -0.10 -17.21 2.46
N GLN A 45 0.59 -17.96 1.58
CA GLN A 45 0.43 -17.89 0.11
C GLN A 45 -1.03 -18.04 -0.38
N LYS A 46 -1.85 -18.85 0.29
CA LYS A 46 -3.28 -19.01 -0.07
C LYS A 46 -4.06 -17.71 0.17
N GLN A 47 -3.79 -17.04 1.28
CA GLN A 47 -4.40 -15.78 1.67
C GLN A 47 -3.91 -14.67 0.73
N VAL A 48 -2.61 -14.61 0.43
CA VAL A 48 -2.04 -13.66 -0.56
C VAL A 48 -2.74 -13.80 -1.91
N ALA A 49 -2.86 -15.03 -2.44
CA ALA A 49 -3.52 -15.30 -3.72
C ALA A 49 -5.03 -14.99 -3.73
N HIS A 50 -5.70 -15.10 -2.58
CA HIS A 50 -7.09 -14.67 -2.43
C HIS A 50 -7.22 -13.14 -2.39
N ARG A 51 -6.34 -12.48 -1.64
CA ARG A 51 -6.31 -11.02 -1.48
C ARG A 51 -5.96 -10.30 -2.76
N SER A 52 -5.03 -10.83 -3.55
CA SER A 52 -4.63 -10.21 -4.81
C SER A 52 -5.80 -10.04 -5.80
N LYS A 53 -6.82 -10.89 -5.70
CA LYS A 53 -8.04 -10.83 -6.51
C LYS A 53 -9.16 -9.96 -5.94
N SER A 54 -9.12 -9.63 -4.65
CA SER A 54 -10.26 -9.07 -3.92
C SER A 54 -9.97 -7.77 -3.16
N CYS A 55 -8.70 -7.42 -2.96
CA CYS A 55 -8.27 -6.23 -2.23
C CYS A 55 -7.47 -5.32 -3.16
N PRO A 56 -8.10 -4.32 -3.80
CA PRO A 56 -7.36 -3.30 -4.54
C PRO A 56 -6.44 -2.51 -3.60
N ILE A 57 -5.32 -2.03 -4.14
CA ILE A 57 -4.32 -1.27 -3.41
C ILE A 57 -4.17 0.10 -4.05
N PHE A 58 -4.21 1.17 -3.25
CA PHE A 58 -3.80 2.50 -3.67
C PHE A 58 -2.45 2.85 -3.05
N VAL A 59 -1.52 3.38 -3.84
CA VAL A 59 -0.23 3.88 -3.33
C VAL A 59 -0.04 5.34 -3.70
N TYR A 60 0.37 6.12 -2.71
CA TYR A 60 0.77 7.51 -2.90
C TYR A 60 2.20 7.72 -2.40
N HIS A 61 3.05 8.38 -3.19
CA HIS A 61 4.44 8.63 -2.79
C HIS A 61 5.05 9.89 -3.43
N GLY A 62 5.87 10.61 -2.65
CA GLY A 62 6.65 11.73 -3.16
C GLY A 62 8.05 11.30 -3.63
N LYS A 63 8.46 11.66 -4.85
CA LYS A 63 9.80 11.28 -5.37
C LYS A 63 10.95 11.99 -4.65
N SER A 64 10.66 13.05 -3.91
CA SER A 64 11.61 13.79 -3.08
C SER A 64 11.60 13.33 -1.62
N ASP A 65 10.89 12.24 -1.29
CA ASP A 65 10.94 11.62 0.02
C ASP A 65 12.32 10.98 0.25
N VAL A 66 13.03 11.50 1.25
CA VAL A 66 14.34 11.00 1.69
C VAL A 66 14.25 10.12 2.95
N THR A 67 13.10 10.11 3.63
CA THR A 67 12.86 9.32 4.84
C THR A 67 12.41 7.91 4.47
N VAL A 68 11.50 7.80 3.51
CA VAL A 68 11.17 6.55 2.84
C VAL A 68 11.56 6.72 1.37
N PRO A 69 12.80 6.35 0.98
CA PRO A 69 13.29 6.64 -0.35
C PRO A 69 12.41 6.02 -1.44
N TRP A 70 11.96 6.86 -2.39
CA TRP A 70 11.10 6.48 -3.52
C TRP A 70 11.52 5.17 -4.20
N LYS A 71 12.83 5.02 -4.50
CA LYS A 71 13.35 3.82 -5.18
C LYS A 71 13.23 2.54 -4.35
N LEU A 72 13.22 2.64 -3.03
CA LEU A 72 13.02 1.50 -2.14
C LEU A 72 11.53 1.17 -2.01
N ALA A 73 10.69 2.19 -1.84
CA ALA A 73 9.24 2.02 -1.80
C ALA A 73 8.68 1.42 -3.10
N TRP A 74 9.21 1.85 -4.26
CA TRP A 74 8.82 1.32 -5.56
C TRP A 74 8.97 -0.20 -5.66
N LYS A 75 10.04 -0.78 -5.09
CA LYS A 75 10.23 -2.24 -5.07
C LYS A 75 9.12 -2.97 -4.32
N SER A 76 8.62 -2.39 -3.23
CA SER A 76 7.49 -2.96 -2.50
C SER A 76 6.21 -2.93 -3.34
N TYR A 77 5.98 -1.86 -4.09
CA TYR A 77 4.78 -1.74 -4.92
C TYR A 77 4.84 -2.63 -6.15
N GLU A 78 6.02 -2.75 -6.79
CA GLU A 78 6.25 -3.72 -7.85
C GLU A 78 6.02 -5.14 -7.36
N TRP A 79 6.53 -5.50 -6.18
CA TRP A 79 6.31 -6.82 -5.60
C TRP A 79 4.81 -7.12 -5.44
N LEU A 80 4.00 -6.15 -4.98
CA LEU A 80 2.56 -6.32 -4.88
C LEU A 80 1.92 -6.58 -6.26
N ALA A 81 2.27 -5.78 -7.27
CA ALA A 81 1.75 -5.97 -8.63
C ALA A 81 2.19 -7.31 -9.24
N GLU A 82 3.45 -7.71 -9.06
CA GLU A 82 4.00 -9.00 -9.51
C GLU A 82 3.31 -10.19 -8.84
N ASN A 83 2.80 -10.02 -7.62
CA ASN A 83 1.98 -11.01 -6.90
C ASN A 83 0.48 -10.91 -7.20
N GLY A 84 0.12 -10.21 -8.29
CA GLY A 84 -1.22 -10.19 -8.86
C GLY A 84 -2.18 -9.19 -8.22
N PHE A 85 -1.72 -8.32 -7.32
CA PHE A 85 -2.57 -7.27 -6.77
C PHE A 85 -2.86 -6.19 -7.80
N GLN A 86 -4.07 -5.65 -7.77
CA GLN A 86 -4.41 -4.43 -8.51
C GLN A 86 -3.90 -3.22 -7.75
N VAL A 87 -2.85 -2.58 -8.27
CA VAL A 87 -2.21 -1.42 -7.64
C VAL A 87 -2.49 -0.15 -8.44
N ASP A 88 -3.19 0.81 -7.84
CA ASP A 88 -3.34 2.17 -8.34
C ASP A 88 -2.21 3.06 -7.81
N TYR A 89 -1.50 3.71 -8.73
CA TYR A 89 -0.26 4.42 -8.46
C TYR A 89 -0.44 5.94 -8.60
N CYS A 90 -0.10 6.71 -7.57
CA CYS A 90 -0.09 8.16 -7.62
C CYS A 90 1.22 8.72 -7.03
N PHE A 91 1.97 9.48 -7.84
CA PHE A 91 3.27 10.01 -7.41
C PHE A 91 3.46 11.46 -7.78
N GLU A 92 4.08 12.21 -6.89
CA GLU A 92 4.41 13.62 -7.10
C GLU A 92 5.91 13.85 -6.99
N LYS A 93 6.45 14.72 -7.84
CA LYS A 93 7.90 14.91 -7.95
C LYS A 93 8.49 15.57 -6.70
N ASP A 94 7.85 16.62 -6.22
CA ASP A 94 8.41 17.57 -5.26
C ASP A 94 7.86 17.39 -3.83
N ILE A 95 7.11 16.32 -3.60
CA ILE A 95 6.58 15.96 -2.29
C ILE A 95 7.67 15.23 -1.49
N SER A 96 7.94 15.73 -0.28
CA SER A 96 8.82 15.11 0.71
C SER A 96 8.00 14.28 1.72
N HIS A 97 8.68 13.68 2.71
CA HIS A 97 8.00 12.85 3.72
C HIS A 97 6.93 13.59 4.53
N ALA A 98 7.23 14.85 4.87
CA ALA A 98 6.40 15.69 5.74
C ALA A 98 5.60 16.75 4.98
N SER A 99 5.64 16.71 3.65
CA SER A 99 4.88 17.65 2.82
C SER A 99 3.42 17.24 2.72
N ASP A 100 2.53 18.22 2.85
CA ASP A 100 1.12 18.03 2.52
C ASP A 100 0.90 17.99 1.00
N SER A 101 -0.09 17.22 0.56
CA SER A 101 -0.57 17.22 -0.82
C SER A 101 -2.09 17.17 -0.88
N LEU A 102 -2.68 18.12 -1.59
CA LEU A 102 -4.11 18.08 -1.90
C LEU A 102 -4.46 16.87 -2.80
N GLN A 103 -3.56 16.50 -3.71
CA GLN A 103 -3.77 15.36 -4.60
C GLN A 103 -3.80 14.05 -3.81
N GLU A 104 -2.94 13.88 -2.80
CA GLU A 104 -2.98 12.74 -1.90
C GLU A 104 -4.37 12.58 -1.27
N TYR A 105 -4.88 13.63 -0.61
CA TYR A 105 -6.18 13.59 0.06
C TYR A 105 -7.32 13.28 -0.91
N GLN A 106 -7.31 13.92 -2.08
CA GLN A 106 -8.34 13.70 -3.11
C GLN A 106 -8.31 12.27 -3.65
N ARG A 107 -7.12 11.73 -3.93
CA ARG A 107 -6.96 10.37 -4.46
C ARG A 107 -7.30 9.30 -3.43
N VAL A 108 -6.93 9.49 -2.16
CA VAL A 108 -7.37 8.61 -1.07
C VAL A 108 -8.89 8.64 -0.94
N GLY A 109 -9.51 9.83 -0.97
CA GLY A 109 -10.96 9.96 -0.92
C GLY A 109 -11.66 9.25 -2.08
N GLN A 110 -11.16 9.42 -3.30
CA GLN A 110 -11.66 8.73 -4.50
C GLN A 110 -11.51 7.21 -4.40
N PHE A 111 -10.35 6.73 -3.94
CA PHE A 111 -10.10 5.32 -3.73
C PHE A 111 -11.11 4.73 -2.75
N ILE A 112 -11.26 5.33 -1.57
CA ILE A 112 -12.19 4.86 -0.54
C ILE A 112 -13.63 4.87 -1.04
N ALA A 113 -14.06 5.95 -1.69
CA ALA A 113 -15.42 6.06 -2.23
C ALA A 113 -15.73 5.01 -3.31
N GLY A 114 -14.71 4.53 -4.03
CA GLY A 114 -14.83 3.49 -5.04
C GLY A 114 -14.84 2.04 -4.51
N LEU A 115 -14.65 1.84 -3.21
CA LEU A 115 -14.71 0.50 -2.58
C LEU A 115 -16.13 0.06 -2.19
N ALA A 116 -17.12 0.94 -2.38
CA ALA A 116 -18.53 0.74 -2.04
C ALA A 116 -19.31 0.00 -3.13
#